data_AF-A0A7Y6XGZ8-F1
#
_entry.id   AF-A0A7Y6XGZ8-F1
#
_cell.length_a   1.000
_cell.length_b   1.000
_cell.length_c   1.000
_cell.angle_alpha   90.00
_cell.angle_beta   90.00
_cell.angle_gamma   90.00
#
_symmetry.space_group_name_H-M   'P 1'
#
loop_
_entity.id
_entity.type
_entity.pdbx_description
1 polymer ?
#
loop_
_entity_poly.entity_id
_entity_poly.type
_entity_poly.pdbx_seq_one_letter_code
_entity_poly.pdbx_strand_id
1 'polypeptide(L)'
;MKLRSKPSSLGSSSSSSRSRSNSAPPKLETSKPKTPEKTPAKTPEKTPPQKTESAGAPSQPRPSPTELQDGKANLKPTDYGVVHPDLQGIRTRRDSGQTGADFADFTQDARNSTHRLTSRPEGGRMMTELNDRTSQVNPGAIGTQRNPLTVADLYSGREASMPMSHAPRHNGTLDSLRPAYRYEGQPGTGTASRINYNENDPGQRFNSLGHESVHAWRAANGVQVSPLAASKHADAPVFQQYPTHSANMKETVEDRLRLREEFETVGLKPTPHTPAGWAPTENKIRAEHGLPARQDYSGMLPDGKNSNDVNFNNYDVGSDNRNRFQKMLGTPSPFGKIVGDLEG
;
A
#
# COMPACT_ATOMS: atom_id res chain seq x y z
N MET A 1 12.10 -28.96 -51.25
CA MET A 1 13.39 -28.78 -51.96
C MET A 1 14.35 -28.03 -51.05
N LYS A 2 15.49 -28.64 -50.71
CA LYS A 2 16.60 -28.05 -49.95
C LYS A 2 17.49 -27.27 -50.92
N LEU A 3 17.88 -26.04 -50.60
CA LEU A 3 19.14 -25.47 -51.07
C LEU A 3 19.83 -24.71 -49.93
N ARG A 4 20.97 -25.27 -49.53
CA ARG A 4 22.03 -24.69 -48.69
C ARG A 4 23.01 -23.97 -49.61
N SER A 5 23.50 -22.81 -49.17
CA SER A 5 24.88 -22.37 -49.44
C SER A 5 25.26 -21.12 -48.61
N LYS A 6 25.97 -21.37 -47.50
CA LYS A 6 27.17 -20.62 -47.06
C LYS A 6 28.39 -21.46 -47.52
N PRO A 7 29.67 -21.01 -47.52
CA PRO A 7 30.27 -19.96 -46.68
C PRO A 7 31.40 -19.11 -47.32
N SER A 8 31.84 -18.08 -46.59
CA SER A 8 33.27 -17.72 -46.54
C SER A 8 33.56 -16.88 -45.28
N SER A 9 34.64 -17.28 -44.64
CA SER A 9 35.22 -16.83 -43.38
C SER A 9 36.67 -16.35 -43.62
N LEU A 10 37.28 -15.83 -42.56
CA LEU A 10 38.69 -15.41 -42.33
C LEU A 10 38.82 -13.88 -42.29
N GLY A 11 39.43 -13.24 -41.30
CA GLY A 11 40.19 -13.65 -40.10
C GLY A 11 40.85 -12.36 -39.56
N SER A 12 40.78 -12.08 -38.25
CA SER A 12 41.89 -12.17 -37.27
C SER A 12 43.04 -11.17 -37.54
N SER A 13 43.63 -10.42 -36.61
CA SER A 13 43.79 -10.55 -35.15
C SER A 13 44.64 -9.38 -34.60
N SER A 14 44.53 -9.06 -33.30
CA SER A 14 45.59 -8.67 -32.32
C SER A 14 44.99 -7.73 -31.25
N SER A 15 44.80 -8.14 -29.99
CA SER A 15 45.74 -8.44 -28.90
C SER A 15 46.08 -7.21 -28.03
N SER A 16 45.52 -7.17 -26.83
CA SER A 16 46.25 -6.75 -25.63
C SER A 16 45.53 -7.26 -24.37
N SER A 17 46.33 -7.75 -23.45
CA SER A 17 46.01 -8.59 -22.30
C SER A 17 46.48 -7.92 -21.00
N ARG A 18 45.97 -8.43 -19.86
CA ARG A 18 46.47 -8.32 -18.47
C ARG A 18 45.99 -7.09 -17.66
N SER A 19 45.70 -7.15 -16.35
CA SER A 19 45.92 -8.18 -15.31
C SER A 19 44.93 -8.04 -14.14
N ARG A 20 44.62 -9.17 -13.48
CA ARG A 20 44.04 -9.28 -12.14
C ARG A 20 45.18 -9.26 -11.11
N SER A 21 45.05 -8.47 -10.03
CA SER A 21 45.99 -8.49 -8.90
C SER A 21 45.43 -9.32 -7.75
N ASN A 22 46.04 -10.48 -7.53
CA ASN A 22 46.09 -11.19 -6.25
C ASN A 22 47.47 -10.90 -5.65
N SER A 23 47.51 -10.38 -4.43
CA SER A 23 48.77 -10.18 -3.70
C SER A 23 48.69 -10.88 -2.35
N ALA A 24 49.41 -11.99 -2.25
CA ALA A 24 49.96 -12.52 -1.01
C ALA A 24 51.50 -12.46 -1.12
N PRO A 25 52.25 -12.09 -0.08
CA PRO A 25 53.69 -12.34 0.01
C PRO A 25 54.05 -13.56 0.88
N PRO A 26 55.29 -14.09 0.76
CA PRO A 26 55.67 -15.46 1.11
C PRO A 26 56.36 -15.65 2.48
N LYS A 27 56.53 -16.93 2.86
CA LYS A 27 57.22 -17.48 4.05
C LYS A 27 58.75 -17.48 3.94
N LEU A 28 59.45 -17.46 5.09
CA LEU A 28 60.74 -18.14 5.47
C LEU A 28 61.18 -17.53 6.83
N GLU A 29 61.80 -18.18 7.83
CA GLU A 29 62.25 -19.55 8.09
C GLU A 29 62.50 -19.70 9.63
N THR A 30 62.73 -20.93 10.08
CA THR A 30 62.84 -21.47 11.45
C THR A 30 64.13 -21.14 12.22
N SER A 31 64.10 -21.11 13.58
CA SER A 31 65.01 -21.86 14.50
C SER A 31 64.83 -21.57 16.02
N LYS A 32 64.20 -22.53 16.74
CA LYS A 32 64.45 -23.18 18.07
C LYS A 32 65.05 -22.46 19.34
N PRO A 33 64.88 -23.03 20.57
CA PRO A 33 64.36 -22.34 21.77
C PRO A 33 65.33 -22.23 22.97
N LYS A 34 64.94 -21.46 24.00
CA LYS A 34 65.31 -21.65 25.43
C LYS A 34 64.27 -20.99 26.37
N THR A 35 63.56 -21.79 27.17
CA THR A 35 62.81 -21.45 28.41
C THR A 35 63.81 -21.44 29.59
N PRO A 36 63.54 -20.95 30.83
CA PRO A 36 62.32 -20.42 31.45
C PRO A 36 62.57 -19.03 32.15
N GLU A 37 61.67 -18.31 32.83
CA GLU A 37 60.73 -18.68 33.90
C GLU A 37 59.89 -17.43 34.27
N LYS A 38 58.71 -17.67 34.85
CA LYS A 38 57.92 -16.82 35.78
C LYS A 38 56.87 -15.83 35.26
N THR A 39 55.63 -16.27 35.52
CA THR A 39 54.42 -15.53 35.96
C THR A 39 53.39 -15.21 34.86
N PRO A 40 52.24 -15.91 34.82
CA PRO A 40 51.20 -15.66 33.82
C PRO A 40 50.37 -14.42 34.20
N ALA A 41 50.55 -13.32 33.45
CA ALA A 41 49.52 -12.30 33.34
C ALA A 41 48.39 -12.85 32.45
N LYS A 42 47.18 -12.91 33.01
CA LYS A 42 45.97 -13.35 32.32
C LYS A 42 45.76 -12.54 31.03
N THR A 43 45.61 -13.25 29.93
CA THR A 43 45.13 -12.77 28.64
C THR A 43 43.78 -12.05 28.82
N PRO A 44 43.55 -10.89 28.19
CA PRO A 44 42.21 -10.30 28.16
C PRO A 44 41.31 -11.19 27.29
N GLU A 45 40.40 -11.90 27.94
CA GLU A 45 39.34 -12.65 27.27
C GLU A 45 38.44 -11.64 26.55
N LYS A 46 38.26 -11.83 25.24
CA LYS A 46 37.36 -11.03 24.41
C LYS A 46 35.94 -11.19 24.93
N THR A 47 35.42 -10.16 25.58
CA THR A 47 34.00 -10.05 25.92
C THR A 47 33.17 -10.14 24.63
N PRO A 48 32.15 -11.02 24.54
CA PRO A 48 31.16 -10.95 23.49
C PRO A 48 30.44 -9.59 23.55
N PRO A 49 29.95 -9.04 22.43
CA PRO A 49 29.25 -7.76 22.44
C PRO A 49 28.07 -7.84 23.43
N GLN A 50 28.10 -7.00 24.46
CA GLN A 50 26.99 -6.79 25.39
C GLN A 50 25.76 -6.45 24.55
N LYS A 51 24.74 -7.31 24.60
CA LYS A 51 23.36 -6.89 24.36
C LYS A 51 23.15 -5.69 25.28
N THR A 52 22.85 -4.54 24.70
CA THR A 52 22.20 -3.45 25.43
C THR A 52 20.97 -4.06 26.10
N GLU A 53 21.04 -4.17 27.42
CA GLU A 53 19.92 -4.57 28.25
C GLU A 53 18.74 -3.69 27.85
N SER A 54 17.62 -4.30 27.46
CA SER A 54 16.38 -3.56 27.33
C SER A 54 16.15 -2.86 28.67
N ALA A 55 16.03 -1.54 28.66
CA ALA A 55 15.56 -0.80 29.82
C ALA A 55 14.35 -1.55 30.40
N GLY A 56 14.46 -1.97 31.66
CA GLY A 56 13.42 -2.75 32.31
C GLY A 56 12.07 -2.07 32.13
N ALA A 57 11.08 -2.83 31.65
CA ALA A 57 9.72 -2.33 31.54
C ALA A 57 9.33 -1.73 32.90
N PRO A 58 8.83 -0.48 32.97
CA PRO A 58 8.44 0.10 34.24
C PRO A 58 7.43 -0.84 34.91
N SER A 59 7.73 -1.25 36.15
CA SER A 59 6.90 -2.10 37.00
C SER A 59 5.70 -1.31 37.55
N GLN A 60 4.97 -0.64 36.66
CA GLN A 60 3.69 -0.07 36.99
C GLN A 60 2.73 -1.23 37.27
N PRO A 61 2.00 -1.22 38.40
CA PRO A 61 0.96 -2.20 38.65
C PRO A 61 0.02 -2.24 37.45
N ARG A 62 -0.39 -3.45 37.05
CA ARG A 62 -1.42 -3.59 36.03
C ARG A 62 -2.69 -2.91 36.58
N PRO A 63 -3.34 -2.01 35.83
CA PRO A 63 -4.57 -1.36 36.29
C PRO A 63 -5.61 -2.41 36.69
N SER A 64 -6.33 -2.15 37.78
CA SER A 64 -7.47 -2.94 38.21
C SER A 64 -8.63 -2.81 37.21
N PRO A 65 -9.60 -3.75 37.21
CA PRO A 65 -10.78 -3.65 36.36
C PRO A 65 -11.56 -2.34 36.53
N THR A 66 -11.66 -1.83 37.76
CA THR A 66 -12.32 -0.55 38.05
C THR A 66 -11.56 0.62 37.45
N GLU A 67 -10.23 0.66 37.60
CA GLU A 67 -9.41 1.71 36.99
C GLU A 67 -9.47 1.68 35.45
N LEU A 68 -9.58 0.49 34.86
CA LEU A 68 -9.79 0.36 33.42
C LEU A 68 -11.15 0.92 32.99
N GLN A 69 -12.22 0.61 33.74
CA GLN A 69 -13.57 1.09 33.46
C GLN A 69 -13.68 2.61 33.62
N ASP A 70 -13.10 3.15 34.69
CA ASP A 70 -13.07 4.59 34.96
C ASP A 70 -12.22 5.32 33.91
N GLY A 71 -11.07 4.76 33.52
CA GLY A 71 -10.25 5.27 32.43
C GLY A 71 -11.03 5.30 31.11
N LYS A 72 -11.79 4.24 30.81
CA LYS A 72 -12.66 4.12 29.63
C LYS A 72 -13.69 5.26 29.57
N ALA A 73 -14.35 5.53 30.69
CA ALA A 73 -15.37 6.58 30.79
C ALA A 73 -14.80 8.00 30.65
N ASN A 74 -13.53 8.20 31.03
CA ASN A 74 -12.87 9.51 31.11
C ASN A 74 -11.95 9.83 29.92
N LEU A 75 -11.96 9.03 28.84
CA LEU A 75 -11.21 9.35 27.63
C LEU A 75 -11.66 10.70 27.06
N LYS A 76 -10.69 11.46 26.54
CA LYS A 76 -10.87 12.77 25.92
C LYS A 76 -11.10 12.62 24.41
N PRO A 77 -11.69 13.64 23.75
CA PRO A 77 -11.82 13.65 22.29
C PRO A 77 -10.47 13.63 21.55
N THR A 78 -9.41 14.15 22.17
CA THR A 78 -8.06 14.16 21.61
C THR A 78 -7.31 12.85 21.79
N ASP A 79 -7.88 11.90 22.54
CA ASP A 79 -7.21 10.62 22.76
C ASP A 79 -7.27 9.77 21.48
N TYR A 80 -6.21 9.00 21.29
CA TYR A 80 -6.08 8.05 20.18
C TYR A 80 -5.74 6.68 20.74
N GLY A 81 -6.09 5.63 20.01
CA GLY A 81 -5.74 4.27 20.38
C GLY A 81 -4.57 3.74 19.57
N VAL A 82 -3.76 2.92 20.24
CA VAL A 82 -2.70 2.13 19.62
C VAL A 82 -3.28 0.79 19.19
N VAL A 83 -3.26 0.51 17.90
CA VAL A 83 -3.75 -0.75 17.31
C VAL A 83 -2.70 -1.86 17.32
N HIS A 84 -1.41 -1.51 17.30
CA HIS A 84 -0.29 -2.44 17.40
C HIS A 84 0.96 -1.68 17.91
N PRO A 85 1.79 -2.26 18.80
CA PRO A 85 2.98 -1.59 19.34
C PRO A 85 3.98 -1.18 18.24
N ASP A 86 4.16 -2.03 17.23
CA ASP A 86 5.13 -1.82 16.15
C ASP A 86 4.60 -0.95 14.99
N LEU A 87 3.29 -0.63 14.98
CA LEU A 87 2.67 0.17 13.91
C LEU A 87 2.36 1.57 14.43
N GLN A 88 3.41 2.36 14.65
CA GLN A 88 3.28 3.68 15.28
C GLN A 88 2.51 4.71 14.44
N GLY A 89 2.53 4.55 13.11
CA GLY A 89 1.84 5.39 12.15
C GLY A 89 0.37 5.07 11.95
N ILE A 90 -0.17 4.06 12.64
CA ILE A 90 -1.57 3.65 12.49
C ILE A 90 -2.27 3.79 13.84
N ARG A 91 -3.35 4.56 13.87
CA ARG A 91 -4.04 4.91 15.12
C ARG A 91 -5.55 4.86 14.97
N THR A 92 -6.25 4.47 16.02
CA THR A 92 -7.68 4.78 16.12
C THR A 92 -7.87 6.22 16.57
N ARG A 93 -8.87 6.89 16.01
CA ARG A 93 -9.27 8.25 16.35
C ARG A 93 -10.72 8.24 16.83
N ARG A 94 -11.00 9.11 17.78
CA ARG A 94 -12.33 9.25 18.35
C ARG A 94 -13.14 10.29 17.56
N ASP A 95 -14.32 9.90 17.13
CA ASP A 95 -15.28 10.83 16.54
C ASP A 95 -15.98 11.68 17.62
N SER A 96 -16.41 12.90 17.26
CA SER A 96 -16.98 13.87 18.19
C SER A 96 -18.27 13.41 18.89
N GLY A 97 -19.02 12.49 18.29
CA GLY A 97 -20.24 11.91 18.86
C GLY A 97 -20.03 10.61 19.64
N GLN A 98 -18.80 10.07 19.67
CA GLN A 98 -18.53 8.77 20.29
C GLN A 98 -18.26 8.94 21.79
N THR A 99 -18.86 8.11 22.65
CA THR A 99 -18.51 8.10 24.08
C THR A 99 -17.10 7.57 24.30
N GLY A 100 -16.48 7.86 25.45
CA GLY A 100 -15.17 7.27 25.79
C GLY A 100 -15.24 5.75 25.85
N ALA A 101 -16.37 5.22 26.34
CA ALA A 101 -16.65 3.80 26.39
C ALA A 101 -16.65 3.16 24.99
N ASP A 102 -17.47 3.70 24.08
CA ASP A 102 -17.56 3.19 22.71
C ASP A 102 -16.21 3.28 21.99
N PHE A 103 -15.45 4.36 22.21
CA PHE A 103 -14.14 4.54 21.59
C PHE A 103 -13.13 3.49 22.04
N ALA A 104 -13.14 3.11 23.32
CA ALA A 104 -12.27 2.06 23.82
C ALA A 104 -12.65 0.68 23.29
N ASP A 105 -13.94 0.36 23.17
CA ASP A 105 -14.40 -0.91 22.58
C ASP A 105 -14.03 -1.00 21.10
N PHE A 106 -14.26 0.08 20.34
CA PHE A 106 -13.80 0.21 18.97
C PHE A 106 -12.28 0.03 18.86
N THR A 107 -11.50 0.67 19.72
CA THR A 107 -10.03 0.55 19.74
C THR A 107 -9.58 -0.88 20.04
N GLN A 108 -10.26 -1.56 20.96
CA GLN A 108 -9.97 -2.96 21.28
C GLN A 108 -10.25 -3.86 20.07
N ASP A 109 -11.36 -3.65 19.37
CA ASP A 109 -11.70 -4.45 18.20
C ASP A 109 -10.72 -4.19 17.03
N ALA A 110 -10.41 -2.92 16.74
CA ALA A 110 -9.40 -2.55 15.75
C ALA A 110 -8.03 -3.15 16.08
N ARG A 111 -7.63 -3.19 17.36
CA ARG A 111 -6.42 -3.86 17.83
C ARG A 111 -6.46 -5.36 17.56
N ASN A 112 -7.56 -6.04 17.92
CA ASN A 112 -7.70 -7.48 17.69
C ASN A 112 -7.64 -7.84 16.20
N SER A 113 -8.35 -7.07 15.36
CA SER A 113 -8.32 -7.22 13.91
C SER A 113 -6.94 -6.94 13.33
N THR A 114 -6.25 -5.90 13.80
CA THR A 114 -4.88 -5.60 13.38
C THR A 114 -3.92 -6.72 13.76
N HIS A 115 -3.97 -7.24 15.00
CA HIS A 115 -3.15 -8.37 15.41
C HIS A 115 -3.43 -9.64 14.60
N ARG A 116 -4.71 -9.91 14.27
CA ARG A 116 -5.04 -11.04 13.42
C ARG A 116 -4.45 -10.85 12.02
N LEU A 117 -4.63 -9.68 11.43
CA LEU A 117 -4.09 -9.33 10.11
C LEU A 117 -2.56 -9.43 10.07
N THR A 118 -1.85 -8.95 11.10
CA THR A 118 -0.39 -8.99 11.16
C THR A 118 0.19 -10.32 11.61
N SER A 119 -0.64 -11.29 12.01
CA SER A 119 -0.19 -12.62 12.45
C SER A 119 0.32 -13.51 11.31
N ARG A 120 0.16 -13.09 10.06
CA ARG A 120 0.57 -13.81 8.85
C ARG A 120 1.43 -12.92 7.94
N PRO A 121 2.24 -13.50 7.04
CA PRO A 121 3.25 -12.76 6.29
C PRO A 121 2.75 -11.64 5.37
N GLU A 122 1.67 -11.83 4.60
CA GLU A 122 1.15 -10.84 3.66
C GLU A 122 0.52 -9.65 4.40
N GLY A 123 -0.36 -9.92 5.36
CA GLY A 123 -0.94 -8.88 6.20
C GLY A 123 0.10 -8.17 7.07
N GLY A 124 1.06 -8.91 7.62
CA GLY A 124 2.19 -8.34 8.36
C GLY A 124 3.03 -7.40 7.50
N ARG A 125 3.47 -7.87 6.32
CA ARG A 125 4.24 -7.06 5.37
C ARG A 125 3.48 -5.81 4.94
N MET A 126 2.21 -5.95 4.58
CA MET A 126 1.36 -4.82 4.17
C MET A 126 1.33 -3.73 5.24
N MET A 127 1.03 -4.11 6.48
CA MET A 127 0.86 -3.15 7.56
C MET A 127 2.19 -2.51 7.97
N THR A 128 3.31 -3.25 7.93
CA THR A 128 4.65 -2.71 8.15
C THR A 128 5.04 -1.73 7.04
N GLU A 129 4.91 -2.11 5.76
CA GLU A 129 5.24 -1.20 4.65
C GLU A 129 4.35 0.05 4.68
N LEU A 130 3.06 -0.09 4.99
CA LEU A 130 2.17 1.06 5.17
C LEU A 130 2.69 1.96 6.30
N ASN A 131 2.98 1.41 7.48
CA ASN A 131 3.51 2.16 8.61
C ASN A 131 4.80 2.93 8.27
N ASP A 132 5.71 2.31 7.53
CA ASP A 132 7.01 2.90 7.18
C ASP A 132 6.86 4.13 6.26
N ARG A 133 5.71 4.29 5.59
CA ARG A 133 5.38 5.48 4.79
C ARG A 133 5.02 6.71 5.61
N THR A 134 4.86 6.60 6.93
CA THR A 134 4.35 7.69 7.80
C THR A 134 5.09 9.02 7.60
N SER A 135 6.42 9.02 7.64
CA SER A 135 7.19 10.27 7.47
C SER A 135 7.12 10.79 6.03
N GLN A 136 7.06 9.89 5.04
CA GLN A 136 7.04 10.26 3.62
C GLN A 136 5.73 10.93 3.22
N VAL A 137 4.59 10.46 3.74
CA VAL A 137 3.27 11.05 3.44
C VAL A 137 2.94 12.26 4.32
N ASN A 138 3.83 12.63 5.25
CA ASN A 138 3.71 13.81 6.10
C ASN A 138 4.99 14.67 6.00
N PRO A 139 5.38 15.15 4.79
CA PRO A 139 6.66 15.82 4.59
C PRO A 139 6.74 17.12 5.38
N GLY A 140 7.78 17.27 6.19
CA GLY A 140 8.03 18.47 7.00
C GLY A 140 7.08 18.66 8.19
N ALA A 141 6.11 17.77 8.40
CA ALA A 141 5.25 17.82 9.57
C ALA A 141 5.95 17.24 10.80
N ILE A 142 5.63 17.77 11.98
CA ILE A 142 6.11 17.24 13.26
C ILE A 142 4.88 16.88 14.08
N GLY A 143 4.77 15.59 14.44
CA GLY A 143 3.70 15.10 15.30
C GLY A 143 3.86 15.61 16.73
N THR A 144 2.76 15.69 17.46
CA THR A 144 2.76 15.98 18.90
C THR A 144 2.35 14.74 19.68
N GLN A 145 2.56 14.75 20.99
CA GLN A 145 2.12 13.65 21.85
C GLN A 145 0.61 13.37 21.73
N ARG A 146 -0.21 14.42 21.54
CA ARG A 146 -1.69 14.30 21.41
C ARG A 146 -2.14 14.09 19.97
N ASN A 147 -1.32 14.50 19.00
CA ASN A 147 -1.59 14.29 17.58
C ASN A 147 -0.33 13.77 16.88
N PRO A 148 -0.02 12.47 17.02
CA PRO A 148 1.12 11.87 16.34
C PRO A 148 0.90 11.88 14.82
N LEU A 149 2.00 11.88 14.07
CA LEU A 149 1.93 11.65 12.63
C LEU A 149 1.45 10.23 12.38
N THR A 150 0.56 10.09 11.41
CA THR A 150 0.00 8.82 11.00
C THR A 150 0.00 8.71 9.49
N VAL A 151 0.20 7.50 8.99
CA VAL A 151 -0.12 7.14 7.61
C VAL A 151 -1.60 6.75 7.48
N ALA A 152 -2.22 6.22 8.54
CA ALA A 152 -3.62 5.82 8.53
C ALA A 152 -4.28 6.11 9.89
N ASP A 153 -5.44 6.77 9.83
CA ASP A 153 -6.31 6.96 10.98
C ASP A 153 -7.56 6.10 10.79
N LEU A 154 -7.86 5.25 11.78
CA LEU A 154 -9.07 4.42 11.82
C LEU A 154 -10.13 5.12 12.65
N TYR A 155 -11.34 5.23 12.11
CA TYR A 155 -12.52 5.77 12.76
C TYR A 155 -13.60 4.68 12.87
N SER A 156 -14.46 4.79 13.88
CA SER A 156 -15.57 3.85 14.03
C SER A 156 -16.56 4.05 12.89
N GLY A 157 -16.93 2.94 12.26
CA GLY A 157 -17.87 2.92 11.15
C GLY A 157 -19.31 2.72 11.57
N ARG A 158 -19.60 2.44 12.85
CA ARG A 158 -20.91 1.91 13.29
C ARG A 158 -22.12 2.77 12.89
N GLU A 159 -21.98 4.10 12.87
CA GLU A 159 -23.05 5.05 12.49
C GLU A 159 -22.76 5.77 11.17
N ALA A 160 -21.74 5.34 10.41
CA ALA A 160 -21.39 5.98 9.15
C ALA A 160 -22.27 5.47 8.01
N SER A 161 -22.58 6.34 7.04
CA SER A 161 -23.32 5.96 5.82
C SER A 161 -22.57 4.91 4.99
N MET A 162 -21.24 4.94 5.03
CA MET A 162 -20.34 3.90 4.54
C MET A 162 -19.53 3.38 5.74
N PRO A 163 -19.99 2.30 6.40
CA PRO A 163 -19.44 1.85 7.67
C PRO A 163 -18.07 1.15 7.51
N MET A 164 -17.78 0.61 6.33
CA MET A 164 -16.44 0.19 5.90
C MET A 164 -16.08 1.02 4.69
N SER A 165 -15.05 1.86 4.79
CA SER A 165 -14.60 2.67 3.67
C SER A 165 -13.21 3.24 3.88
N HIS A 166 -12.49 3.43 2.79
CA HIS A 166 -11.24 4.17 2.72
C HIS A 166 -11.43 5.52 2.03
N ALA A 167 -10.66 6.52 2.48
CA ALA A 167 -10.44 7.75 1.72
C ALA A 167 -9.01 8.27 1.91
N PRO A 168 -8.34 8.73 0.85
CA PRO A 168 -7.11 9.50 0.99
C PRO A 168 -7.38 10.80 1.76
N ARG A 169 -6.49 11.16 2.69
CA ARG A 169 -6.58 12.44 3.41
C ARG A 169 -6.24 13.58 2.47
N HIS A 170 -7.02 14.66 2.59
CA HIS A 170 -6.95 15.82 1.73
C HIS A 170 -7.33 17.09 2.50
N ASN A 171 -6.99 18.26 1.98
CA ASN A 171 -7.26 19.55 2.62
C ASN A 171 -8.55 20.23 2.10
N GLY A 172 -9.45 19.45 1.49
CA GLY A 172 -10.64 19.96 0.80
C GLY A 172 -10.46 20.25 -0.69
N THR A 173 -9.23 20.15 -1.23
CA THR A 173 -8.95 20.37 -2.66
C THR A 173 -8.66 19.06 -3.40
N LEU A 174 -9.01 19.00 -4.69
CA LEU A 174 -8.67 17.87 -5.56
C LEU A 174 -7.15 17.70 -5.75
N ASP A 175 -6.42 18.82 -5.82
CA ASP A 175 -4.96 18.81 -5.94
C ASP A 175 -4.29 18.05 -4.79
N SER A 176 -4.81 18.19 -3.58
CA SER A 176 -4.28 17.48 -2.41
C SER A 176 -4.57 15.97 -2.42
N LEU A 177 -5.48 15.49 -3.27
CA LEU A 177 -5.73 14.05 -3.46
C LEU A 177 -4.78 13.43 -4.50
N ARG A 178 -4.30 14.21 -5.47
CA ARG A 178 -3.44 13.71 -6.58
C ARG A 178 -2.27 12.84 -6.13
N PRO A 179 -1.56 13.14 -5.02
CA PRO A 179 -0.48 12.28 -4.54
C PRO A 179 -0.88 10.82 -4.31
N ALA A 180 -2.15 10.52 -4.01
CA ALA A 180 -2.65 9.17 -3.76
C ALA A 180 -2.68 8.27 -5.02
N TYR A 181 -2.77 8.90 -6.18
CA TYR A 181 -3.17 8.24 -7.41
C TYR A 181 -2.01 8.12 -8.41
N ARG A 182 -2.10 7.10 -9.26
CA ARG A 182 -1.26 7.03 -10.44
C ARG A 182 -1.83 7.89 -11.57
N TYR A 183 -0.93 8.47 -12.36
CA TYR A 183 -1.26 9.24 -13.56
C TYR A 183 -0.37 8.78 -14.70
N GLU A 184 -0.97 8.42 -15.84
CA GLU A 184 -0.23 7.86 -16.99
C GLU A 184 0.59 6.62 -16.61
N GLY A 185 0.04 5.82 -15.68
CA GLY A 185 0.72 4.69 -15.06
C GLY A 185 1.86 5.03 -14.11
N GLN A 186 2.25 6.30 -13.95
CA GLN A 186 3.30 6.65 -13.00
C GLN A 186 2.74 6.80 -11.58
N PRO A 187 3.38 6.20 -10.56
CA PRO A 187 2.99 6.40 -9.17
C PRO A 187 3.12 7.87 -8.74
N GLY A 188 2.14 8.36 -7.98
CA GLY A 188 2.24 9.60 -7.23
C GLY A 188 3.18 9.50 -6.02
N THR A 189 3.36 10.60 -5.28
CA THR A 189 4.22 10.61 -4.08
C THR A 189 3.63 9.88 -2.89
N GLY A 190 2.33 9.61 -2.92
CA GLY A 190 1.54 9.01 -1.86
C GLY A 190 0.88 10.03 -0.93
N THR A 191 -0.20 9.62 -0.28
CA THR A 191 -0.85 10.38 0.80
C THR A 191 -1.31 9.47 1.93
N ALA A 192 -1.50 10.08 3.10
CA ALA A 192 -2.04 9.41 4.26
C ALA A 192 -3.54 9.12 4.09
N SER A 193 -4.10 8.20 4.87
CA SER A 193 -5.47 7.71 4.71
C SER A 193 -6.33 7.91 5.94
N ARG A 194 -7.65 7.98 5.72
CA ARG A 194 -8.71 7.77 6.70
C ARG A 194 -9.40 6.45 6.35
N ILE A 195 -9.66 5.62 7.34
CA ILE A 195 -10.44 4.40 7.20
C ILE A 195 -11.60 4.48 8.19
N ASN A 196 -12.82 4.28 7.72
CA ASN A 196 -13.94 3.92 8.57
C ASN A 196 -13.97 2.40 8.69
N TYR A 197 -14.04 1.90 9.93
CA TYR A 197 -14.00 0.48 10.25
C TYR A 197 -15.24 0.11 11.05
N ASN A 198 -16.08 -0.77 10.49
CA ASN A 198 -17.27 -1.30 11.13
C ASN A 198 -16.92 -2.43 12.09
N GLU A 199 -16.71 -2.08 13.36
CA GLU A 199 -16.48 -3.06 14.43
C GLU A 199 -17.71 -3.93 14.75
N ASN A 200 -18.90 -3.59 14.22
CA ASN A 200 -20.13 -4.35 14.40
C ASN A 200 -20.38 -5.36 13.26
N ASP A 201 -19.56 -5.38 12.21
CA ASP A 201 -19.70 -6.33 11.12
C ASP A 201 -19.59 -7.77 11.67
N PRO A 202 -20.59 -8.64 11.45
CA PRO A 202 -20.54 -10.05 11.87
C PRO A 202 -19.53 -10.87 11.06
N GLY A 203 -19.02 -10.32 9.95
CA GLY A 203 -18.02 -10.96 9.10
C GLY A 203 -16.63 -11.09 9.72
N GLN A 204 -15.67 -11.53 8.89
CA GLN A 204 -14.26 -11.61 9.28
C GLN A 204 -13.67 -10.19 9.33
N ARG A 205 -13.87 -9.47 10.44
CA ARG A 205 -13.51 -8.05 10.53
C ARG A 205 -12.05 -7.72 10.24
N PHE A 206 -11.12 -8.62 10.57
CA PHE A 206 -9.71 -8.46 10.19
C PHE A 206 -9.52 -8.40 8.66
N ASN A 207 -10.34 -9.14 7.91
CA ASN A 207 -10.30 -9.16 6.45
C ASN A 207 -10.94 -7.89 5.89
N SER A 208 -12.03 -7.40 6.47
CA SER A 208 -12.63 -6.11 6.11
C SER A 208 -11.65 -4.95 6.38
N LEU A 209 -10.99 -4.93 7.55
CA LEU A 209 -9.89 -3.99 7.82
C LEU A 209 -8.72 -4.18 6.84
N GLY A 210 -8.37 -5.43 6.52
CA GLY A 210 -7.34 -5.76 5.55
C GLY A 210 -7.63 -5.18 4.17
N HIS A 211 -8.87 -5.26 3.70
CA HIS A 211 -9.34 -4.68 2.44
C HIS A 211 -9.12 -3.15 2.43
N GLU A 212 -9.61 -2.43 3.44
CA GLU A 212 -9.37 -0.98 3.52
C GLU A 212 -7.90 -0.61 3.71
N SER A 213 -7.12 -1.48 4.36
CA SER A 213 -5.68 -1.31 4.52
C SER A 213 -4.92 -1.51 3.21
N VAL A 214 -5.41 -2.34 2.29
CA VAL A 214 -4.87 -2.43 0.92
C VAL A 214 -5.08 -1.11 0.20
N HIS A 215 -6.28 -0.50 0.26
CA HIS A 215 -6.49 0.84 -0.30
C HIS A 215 -5.55 1.87 0.35
N ALA A 216 -5.38 1.85 1.67
CA ALA A 216 -4.46 2.75 2.36
C ALA A 216 -2.99 2.53 1.95
N TRP A 217 -2.55 1.29 1.76
CA TRP A 217 -1.21 0.99 1.23
C TRP A 217 -1.05 1.54 -0.19
N ARG A 218 -2.06 1.37 -1.04
CA ARG A 218 -2.05 1.90 -2.41
C ARG A 218 -1.99 3.43 -2.42
N ALA A 219 -2.78 4.09 -1.58
CA ALA A 219 -2.80 5.54 -1.42
C ALA A 219 -1.46 6.06 -0.91
N ALA A 220 -0.87 5.39 0.09
CA ALA A 220 0.42 5.76 0.66
C ALA A 220 1.59 5.60 -0.33
N ASN A 221 1.43 4.73 -1.34
CA ASN A 221 2.41 4.50 -2.40
C ASN A 221 2.08 5.25 -3.71
N GLY A 222 0.97 5.99 -3.77
CA GLY A 222 0.59 6.76 -4.95
C GLY A 222 0.13 5.92 -6.13
N VAL A 223 -0.38 4.70 -5.90
CA VAL A 223 -0.72 3.74 -6.96
C VAL A 223 -2.22 3.45 -7.08
N GLN A 224 -3.07 4.17 -6.35
CA GLN A 224 -4.52 4.05 -6.53
C GLN A 224 -4.95 4.48 -7.92
N VAL A 225 -6.05 3.91 -8.41
CA VAL A 225 -6.69 4.36 -9.65
C VAL A 225 -7.24 5.76 -9.41
N SER A 226 -6.86 6.72 -10.25
CA SER A 226 -7.31 8.10 -10.09
C SER A 226 -8.80 8.23 -10.43
N PRO A 227 -9.62 8.90 -9.59
CA PRO A 227 -10.94 9.33 -10.02
C PRO A 227 -10.81 10.37 -11.14
N LEU A 228 -11.76 10.37 -12.06
CA LEU A 228 -11.76 11.28 -13.21
C LEU A 228 -11.65 12.74 -12.76
N ALA A 229 -12.38 13.12 -11.70
CA ALA A 229 -12.39 14.47 -11.16
C ALA A 229 -11.01 14.97 -10.69
N ALA A 230 -10.16 14.11 -10.13
CA ALA A 230 -8.82 14.49 -9.69
C ALA A 230 -7.79 14.52 -10.83
N SER A 231 -8.18 14.06 -12.02
CA SER A 231 -7.28 13.87 -13.16
C SER A 231 -7.26 15.04 -14.14
N LYS A 232 -6.21 15.08 -14.99
CA LYS A 232 -6.15 16.00 -16.14
C LYS A 232 -7.25 15.78 -17.18
N HIS A 233 -7.97 14.65 -17.10
CA HIS A 233 -9.04 14.30 -18.03
C HIS A 233 -10.42 14.78 -17.57
N ALA A 234 -10.54 15.40 -16.39
CA ALA A 234 -11.82 15.89 -15.87
C ALA A 234 -12.61 16.74 -16.87
N ASP A 235 -11.91 17.51 -17.71
CA ASP A 235 -12.47 18.39 -18.74
C ASP A 235 -12.06 17.99 -20.17
N ALA A 236 -11.80 16.69 -20.40
CA ALA A 236 -11.42 16.20 -21.71
C ALA A 236 -12.44 16.59 -22.80
N PRO A 237 -11.99 16.99 -24.02
CA PRO A 237 -12.89 17.48 -25.07
C PRO A 237 -14.03 16.53 -25.46
N VAL A 238 -13.83 15.21 -25.28
CA VAL A 238 -14.87 14.20 -25.57
C VAL A 238 -16.15 14.43 -24.76
N PHE A 239 -16.04 14.97 -23.53
CA PHE A 239 -17.21 15.29 -22.69
C PHE A 239 -17.97 16.53 -23.16
N GLN A 240 -17.40 17.33 -24.06
CA GLN A 240 -18.03 18.54 -24.61
C GLN A 240 -18.72 18.28 -25.95
N GLN A 241 -18.42 17.15 -26.61
CA GLN A 241 -18.98 16.79 -27.92
C GLN A 241 -20.50 16.59 -27.88
N TYR A 242 -21.02 16.06 -26.76
CA TYR A 242 -22.45 15.84 -26.54
C TYR A 242 -22.85 16.37 -25.15
N PRO A 243 -23.14 17.68 -25.01
CA PRO A 243 -23.38 18.29 -23.71
C PRO A 243 -24.49 17.61 -22.88
N THR A 244 -25.55 17.13 -23.54
CA THR A 244 -26.68 16.42 -22.92
C THR A 244 -26.30 15.06 -22.32
N HIS A 245 -25.16 14.50 -22.70
CA HIS A 245 -24.65 13.20 -22.22
C HIS A 245 -23.38 13.33 -21.38
N SER A 246 -22.83 14.54 -21.23
CA SER A 246 -21.56 14.80 -20.55
C SER A 246 -21.52 14.24 -19.13
N ALA A 247 -22.58 14.46 -18.34
CA ALA A 247 -22.69 13.97 -16.97
C ALA A 247 -22.64 12.43 -16.91
N ASN A 248 -23.49 11.76 -17.71
CA ASN A 248 -23.55 10.30 -17.75
C ASN A 248 -22.24 9.67 -18.26
N MET A 249 -21.58 10.33 -19.22
CA MET A 249 -20.26 9.91 -19.70
C MET A 249 -19.22 9.97 -18.59
N LYS A 250 -19.17 11.07 -17.83
CA LYS A 250 -18.26 11.21 -16.68
C LYS A 250 -18.55 10.18 -15.59
N GLU A 251 -19.82 9.97 -15.26
CA GLU A 251 -20.26 8.96 -14.28
C GLU A 251 -19.87 7.53 -14.68
N THR A 252 -20.07 7.16 -15.96
CA THR A 252 -19.68 5.85 -16.49
C THR A 252 -18.16 5.61 -16.37
N VAL A 253 -17.36 6.66 -16.61
CA VAL A 253 -15.90 6.60 -16.44
C VAL A 253 -15.54 6.46 -14.96
N GLU A 254 -16.14 7.26 -14.08
CA GLU A 254 -15.90 7.18 -12.62
C GLU A 254 -16.27 5.81 -12.05
N ASP A 255 -17.42 5.25 -12.44
CA ASP A 255 -17.85 3.91 -12.01
C ASP A 255 -16.85 2.83 -12.45
N ARG A 256 -16.31 2.96 -13.66
CA ARG A 256 -15.28 2.06 -14.15
C ARG A 256 -13.99 2.17 -13.33
N LEU A 257 -13.53 3.38 -13.08
CA LEU A 257 -12.29 3.65 -12.32
C LEU A 257 -12.43 3.16 -10.87
N ARG A 258 -13.59 3.38 -10.25
CA ARG A 258 -13.92 2.83 -8.92
C ARG A 258 -13.87 1.31 -8.91
N LEU A 259 -14.56 0.65 -9.85
CA LEU A 259 -14.51 -0.81 -9.95
C LEU A 259 -13.09 -1.33 -10.21
N ARG A 260 -12.30 -0.61 -11.00
CA ARG A 260 -10.90 -0.98 -11.23
C ARG A 260 -10.08 -0.94 -9.95
N GLU A 261 -10.23 0.10 -9.13
CA GLU A 261 -9.57 0.19 -7.82
C GLU A 261 -9.94 -1.00 -6.94
N GLU A 262 -11.23 -1.35 -6.87
CA GLU A 262 -11.74 -2.50 -6.11
C GLU A 262 -11.20 -3.84 -6.62
N PHE A 263 -11.16 -4.04 -7.94
CA PHE A 263 -10.62 -5.26 -8.53
C PHE A 263 -9.13 -5.43 -8.23
N GLU A 264 -8.36 -4.34 -8.20
CA GLU A 264 -6.96 -4.40 -7.80
C GLU A 264 -6.79 -4.64 -6.31
N THR A 265 -7.62 -4.02 -5.47
CA THR A 265 -7.64 -4.24 -4.02
C THR A 265 -7.98 -5.69 -3.67
N VAL A 266 -9.00 -6.27 -4.30
CA VAL A 266 -9.36 -7.67 -4.11
C VAL A 266 -8.27 -8.61 -4.63
N GLY A 267 -7.56 -8.21 -5.69
CA GLY A 267 -6.57 -9.05 -6.38
C GLY A 267 -7.15 -9.81 -7.58
N LEU A 268 -8.22 -9.31 -8.17
CA LEU A 268 -8.79 -9.76 -9.45
C LEU A 268 -8.06 -9.16 -10.66
N LYS A 269 -7.38 -8.02 -10.45
CA LYS A 269 -6.45 -7.40 -11.39
C LYS A 269 -5.13 -7.09 -10.67
N PRO A 270 -3.99 -7.17 -11.38
CA PRO A 270 -2.72 -6.75 -10.79
C PRO A 270 -2.69 -5.22 -10.60
N THR A 271 -2.03 -4.78 -9.53
CA THR A 271 -1.63 -3.38 -9.38
C THR A 271 -0.41 -3.11 -10.27
N PRO A 272 -0.44 -2.14 -11.17
CA PRO A 272 0.71 -1.76 -11.97
C PRO A 272 1.72 -0.94 -11.16
N HIS A 273 2.96 -0.86 -11.65
CA HIS A 273 4.02 0.03 -11.14
C HIS A 273 4.29 -0.05 -9.62
N THR A 274 4.14 -1.24 -9.05
CA THR A 274 4.29 -1.47 -7.62
C THR A 274 5.75 -1.42 -7.16
N PRO A 275 6.04 -0.84 -5.98
CA PRO A 275 7.35 -0.93 -5.35
C PRO A 275 7.83 -2.38 -5.23
N ALA A 276 9.08 -2.64 -5.61
CA ALA A 276 9.71 -3.97 -5.56
C ALA A 276 8.93 -5.10 -6.25
N GLY A 277 7.99 -4.79 -7.16
CA GLY A 277 7.17 -5.77 -7.87
C GLY A 277 6.15 -6.51 -7.01
N TRP A 278 5.77 -5.96 -5.85
CA TRP A 278 4.78 -6.56 -4.96
C TRP A 278 3.72 -5.53 -4.54
N ALA A 279 2.46 -5.97 -4.50
CA ALA A 279 1.36 -5.27 -3.84
C ALA A 279 0.53 -6.24 -2.98
N PRO A 280 -0.02 -5.77 -1.84
CA PRO A 280 -0.97 -6.52 -1.06
C PRO A 280 -2.33 -6.58 -1.79
N THR A 281 -3.11 -7.61 -1.50
CA THR A 281 -4.49 -7.75 -1.99
C THR A 281 -5.32 -8.48 -0.95
N GLU A 282 -6.64 -8.27 -0.95
CA GLU A 282 -7.55 -9.02 -0.09
C GLU A 282 -7.37 -10.53 -0.32
N ASN A 283 -7.30 -11.00 -1.56
CA ASN A 283 -7.16 -12.44 -1.85
C ASN A 283 -5.86 -13.05 -1.31
N LYS A 284 -4.75 -12.31 -1.25
CA LYS A 284 -3.51 -12.77 -0.60
C LYS A 284 -3.70 -12.94 0.91
N ILE A 285 -4.35 -11.96 1.56
CA ILE A 285 -4.69 -12.01 3.00
C ILE A 285 -5.65 -13.18 3.26
N ARG A 286 -6.68 -13.36 2.42
CA ARG A 286 -7.63 -14.46 2.52
C ARG A 286 -6.91 -15.81 2.45
N ALA A 287 -6.02 -15.98 1.48
CA ALA A 287 -5.30 -17.23 1.25
C ALA A 287 -4.46 -17.66 2.47
N GLU A 288 -3.68 -16.75 3.08
CA GLU A 288 -2.86 -17.07 4.25
C GLU A 288 -3.67 -17.33 5.54
N HIS A 289 -4.92 -16.89 5.55
CA HIS A 289 -5.88 -17.12 6.63
C HIS A 289 -6.85 -18.29 6.36
N GLY A 290 -6.71 -19.01 5.25
CA GLY A 290 -7.56 -20.14 4.90
C GLY A 290 -8.98 -19.75 4.48
N LEU A 291 -9.19 -18.50 4.06
CA LEU A 291 -10.45 -18.02 3.51
C LEU A 291 -10.49 -18.24 1.98
N PRO A 292 -11.65 -18.57 1.40
CA PRO A 292 -11.77 -18.76 -0.05
C PRO A 292 -11.52 -17.45 -0.78
N ALA A 293 -10.76 -17.45 -1.87
CA ALA A 293 -10.53 -16.25 -2.67
C ALA A 293 -11.84 -15.73 -3.29
N ARG A 294 -12.04 -14.41 -3.26
CA ARG A 294 -13.09 -13.76 -4.02
C ARG A 294 -12.82 -13.92 -5.51
N GLN A 295 -13.88 -14.14 -6.27
CA GLN A 295 -13.84 -14.23 -7.74
C GLN A 295 -14.44 -12.98 -8.40
N ASP A 296 -15.17 -12.18 -7.63
CA ASP A 296 -15.87 -10.98 -8.05
C ASP A 296 -15.79 -9.90 -6.95
N TYR A 297 -16.21 -8.69 -7.29
CA TYR A 297 -16.50 -7.64 -6.33
C TYR A 297 -17.98 -7.25 -6.43
N SER A 298 -18.77 -7.61 -5.43
CA SER A 298 -20.22 -7.35 -5.39
C SER A 298 -20.97 -7.91 -6.61
N GLY A 299 -20.58 -9.10 -7.08
CA GLY A 299 -21.11 -9.74 -8.28
C GLY A 299 -20.48 -9.24 -9.60
N MET A 300 -19.63 -8.22 -9.55
CA MET A 300 -18.97 -7.67 -10.73
C MET A 300 -17.66 -8.40 -11.02
N LEU A 301 -17.51 -8.85 -12.26
CA LEU A 301 -16.29 -9.46 -12.76
C LEU A 301 -15.44 -8.44 -13.53
N PRO A 302 -14.11 -8.60 -13.55
CA PRO A 302 -13.21 -7.67 -14.23
C PRO A 302 -13.10 -7.93 -15.74
N ASP A 303 -13.88 -8.88 -16.28
CA ASP A 303 -13.84 -9.35 -17.67
C ASP A 303 -14.95 -8.75 -18.56
N GLY A 304 -15.58 -7.66 -18.15
CA GLY A 304 -16.34 -6.82 -19.07
C GLY A 304 -17.83 -7.17 -19.19
N LYS A 305 -18.41 -7.92 -18.25
CA LYS A 305 -19.80 -8.40 -18.29
C LYS A 305 -20.70 -7.74 -17.26
N ASN A 306 -20.55 -6.43 -17.03
CA ASN A 306 -21.49 -5.67 -16.23
C ASN A 306 -22.17 -4.55 -17.04
N SER A 307 -23.22 -3.95 -16.49
CA SER A 307 -23.97 -2.87 -17.14
C SER A 307 -23.12 -1.63 -17.42
N ASN A 308 -22.10 -1.36 -16.60
CA ASN A 308 -21.18 -0.26 -16.81
C ASN A 308 -20.31 -0.47 -18.06
N ASP A 309 -19.89 -1.70 -18.36
CA ASP A 309 -19.13 -2.01 -19.58
C ASP A 309 -19.95 -1.77 -20.86
N VAL A 310 -21.25 -2.09 -20.82
CA VAL A 310 -22.16 -1.82 -21.93
C VAL A 310 -22.31 -0.31 -22.15
N ASN A 311 -22.55 0.45 -21.08
CA ASN A 311 -22.65 1.90 -21.14
C ASN A 311 -21.34 2.54 -21.63
N PHE A 312 -20.21 2.06 -21.10
CA PHE A 312 -18.87 2.50 -21.51
C PHE A 312 -18.66 2.26 -23.00
N ASN A 313 -18.95 1.07 -23.51
CA ASN A 313 -18.82 0.75 -24.92
C ASN A 313 -19.75 1.61 -25.81
N ASN A 314 -20.99 1.84 -25.37
CA ASN A 314 -21.93 2.69 -26.11
C ASN A 314 -21.43 4.14 -26.21
N TYR A 315 -20.94 4.71 -25.12
CA TYR A 315 -20.36 6.05 -25.13
C TYR A 315 -19.04 6.11 -25.88
N ASP A 316 -18.20 5.09 -25.76
CA ASP A 316 -16.92 5.01 -26.48
C ASP A 316 -17.14 5.00 -27.99
N VAL A 317 -18.00 4.10 -28.49
CA VAL A 317 -18.34 4.03 -29.92
C VAL A 317 -19.09 5.28 -30.38
N GLY A 318 -20.03 5.78 -29.59
CA GLY A 318 -20.85 6.95 -29.93
C GLY A 318 -20.08 8.27 -29.93
N SER A 319 -18.99 8.37 -29.17
CA SER A 319 -18.12 9.56 -29.09
C SER A 319 -16.79 9.40 -29.84
N ASP A 320 -16.56 8.27 -30.52
CA ASP A 320 -15.34 7.99 -31.26
C ASP A 320 -15.22 8.86 -32.52
N ASN A 321 -14.41 9.91 -32.42
CA ASN A 321 -14.12 10.85 -33.51
C ASN A 321 -12.84 10.50 -34.30
N ARG A 322 -12.24 9.32 -34.10
CA ARG A 322 -11.03 8.90 -34.83
C ARG A 322 -11.32 8.76 -36.32
N ASN A 323 -10.36 9.21 -37.15
CA ASN A 323 -10.38 8.94 -38.59
C ASN A 323 -9.99 7.49 -38.90
N ARG A 324 -10.22 7.04 -40.16
CA ARG A 324 -9.94 5.64 -40.57
C ARG A 324 -8.49 5.23 -40.37
N PHE A 325 -7.55 6.14 -40.56
CA PHE A 325 -6.12 5.85 -40.39
C PHE A 325 -5.75 5.65 -38.92
N GLN A 326 -6.26 6.50 -38.02
CA GLN A 326 -6.13 6.35 -36.57
C GLN A 326 -6.72 5.00 -36.09
N LYS A 327 -7.91 4.64 -36.58
CA LYS A 327 -8.52 3.33 -36.29
C LYS A 327 -7.65 2.17 -36.80
N MET A 328 -7.10 2.28 -38.00
CA MET A 328 -6.20 1.27 -38.59
C MET A 328 -4.89 1.12 -37.79
N LEU A 329 -4.35 2.21 -37.24
CA LEU A 329 -3.16 2.20 -36.39
C LEU A 329 -3.43 1.70 -34.96
N GLY A 330 -4.68 1.40 -34.60
CA GLY A 330 -5.05 0.95 -33.27
C GLY A 330 -4.89 2.02 -32.18
N THR A 331 -4.85 3.31 -32.55
CA THR A 331 -4.79 4.40 -31.55
C THR A 331 -6.03 4.33 -30.67
N PRO A 332 -5.95 4.41 -29.34
CA PRO A 332 -7.13 4.39 -28.47
C PRO A 332 -8.14 5.47 -28.86
N SER A 333 -9.43 5.17 -28.71
CA SER A 333 -10.49 6.19 -28.78
C SER A 333 -10.28 7.26 -27.71
N PRO A 334 -10.88 8.46 -27.81
CA PRO A 334 -10.77 9.47 -26.76
C PRO A 334 -11.20 8.95 -25.38
N PHE A 335 -12.30 8.18 -25.32
CA PHE A 335 -12.80 7.54 -24.11
C PHE A 335 -11.85 6.45 -23.60
N GLY A 336 -11.40 5.56 -24.51
CA GLY A 336 -10.43 4.52 -24.20
C GLY A 336 -9.07 5.06 -23.75
N LYS A 337 -8.65 6.23 -24.26
CA LYS A 337 -7.42 6.91 -23.84
C LYS A 337 -7.52 7.41 -22.41
N ILE A 338 -8.64 8.02 -22.02
CA ILE A 338 -8.86 8.49 -20.64
C ILE A 338 -8.70 7.33 -19.66
N VAL A 339 -9.38 6.21 -19.94
CA VAL A 339 -9.29 5.03 -19.09
C VAL A 339 -7.89 4.42 -19.12
N GLY A 340 -7.27 4.30 -20.30
CA GLY A 340 -5.91 3.78 -20.41
C GLY A 340 -4.89 4.59 -19.62
N ASP A 341 -5.01 5.92 -19.63
CA ASP A 341 -4.11 6.82 -18.90
C ASP A 341 -4.32 6.74 -17.37
N LEU A 342 -5.50 6.33 -16.89
CA LEU A 342 -5.86 6.29 -15.46
C LEU A 342 -5.83 4.87 -14.85
N GLU A 343 -6.06 3.83 -15.64
CA GLU A 343 -5.94 2.42 -15.24
C GLU A 343 -4.53 1.85 -15.47
N GLY A 344 -3.72 2.47 -16.34
CA GLY A 344 -2.38 2.03 -16.73
C GLY A 344 -1.41 1.90 -15.57
#